data_AF-A0A258TMF1-F1
#
_entry.id   AF-A0A258TMF1-F1
#
_cell.length_a   1.000
_cell.length_b   1.000
_cell.length_c   1.000
_cell.angle_alpha   90.00
_cell.angle_beta   90.00
_cell.angle_gamma   90.00
#
_symmetry.space_group_name_H-M   'P 1'
#
loop_
_entity.id
_entity.type
_entity.pdbx_description
1 polymer ?
#
loop_
_entity_poly.entity_id
_entity_poly.type
_entity_poly.pdbx_seq_one_letter_code
_entity_poly.pdbx_strand_id
1 'polypeptide(L)' 'SLDTVELVMALEEEFDCEIPDEEAEKITTVQQAIDYVNSNLK' A
#
# COMPACT_ATOMS: atom_id res chain seq x y z
N SER A 1 6.12 2.59 12.56
CA SER A 1 6.64 3.92 12.16
C SER A 1 5.51 4.65 11.49
N LEU A 2 5.30 5.95 11.75
CA LEU A 2 4.25 6.70 11.06
C LEU A 2 4.45 6.69 9.53
N ASP A 3 5.71 6.68 9.09
CA ASP A 3 6.11 6.75 7.68
C ASP A 3 5.48 5.67 6.77
N THR A 4 5.23 4.46 7.30
CA THR A 4 4.59 3.38 6.52
C THR A 4 3.08 3.57 6.41
N VAL A 5 2.44 4.16 7.42
CA VAL A 5 1.00 4.45 7.42
C VAL A 5 0.71 5.58 6.44
N GLU A 6 1.53 6.64 6.45
CA GLU A 6 1.40 7.76 5.50
C GLU A 6 1.58 7.30 4.05
N LEU A 7 2.53 6.41 3.78
CA LEU A 7 2.74 5.84 2.44
C LEU A 7 1.51 5.07 1.95
N VAL A 8 0.93 4.23 2.81
CA VAL A 8 -0.24 3.40 2.48
C VAL A 8 -1.46 4.29 2.22
N MET A 9 -1.73 5.26 3.09
CA MET A 9 -2.83 6.22 2.89
C MET A 9 -2.69 7.02 1.58
N ALA A 10 -1.47 7.43 1.22
CA ALA A 10 -1.24 8.12 -0.05
C ALA A 10 -1.48 7.22 -1.27
N LEU A 11 -1.15 5.93 -1.18
CA LEU A 11 -1.46 4.95 -2.23
C LEU A 11 -2.97 4.68 -2.33
N GLU A 12 -3.67 4.58 -1.20
CA GLU A 12 -5.12 4.44 -1.14
C GLU A 12 -5.84 5.61 -1.82
N GLU A 13 -5.44 6.86 -1.52
CA GLU A 13 -6.01 8.05 -2.17
C GLU A 13 -5.67 8.16 -3.66
N GLU A 14 -4.41 7.96 -4.05
CA GLU A 14 -3.98 8.12 -5.46
C GLU A 14 -4.64 7.09 -6.39
N PHE A 15 -4.88 5.88 -5.87
CA PHE A 15 -5.42 4.77 -6.65
C PHE A 15 -6.90 4.45 -6.33
N ASP A 16 -7.56 5.27 -5.49
CA ASP A 16 -8.93 5.09 -5.00
C ASP A 16 -9.19 3.63 -4.55
N CYS A 17 -8.26 3.11 -3.74
CA CYS A 17 -8.26 1.72 -3.26
C CYS A 17 -8.21 1.67 -1.73
N GLU A 18 -8.49 0.49 -1.17
CA GLU A 18 -8.41 0.23 0.26
C GLU A 18 -7.40 -0.90 0.51
N ILE A 19 -6.39 -0.64 1.32
CA ILE A 19 -5.33 -1.58 1.68
C ILE A 19 -5.55 -2.00 3.14
N PRO A 20 -5.91 -3.27 3.41
CA PRO A 20 -6.09 -3.74 4.77
C PRO A 20 -4.80 -3.60 5.59
N ASP A 21 -4.91 -3.22 6.87
CA ASP A 21 -3.78 -3.09 7.78
C ASP A 21 -2.87 -4.35 7.79
N GLU A 22 -3.47 -5.55 7.74
CA GLU A 22 -2.72 -6.82 7.69
C GLU A 22 -1.85 -6.98 6.43
N GLU A 23 -2.26 -6.40 5.30
CA GLU A 23 -1.48 -6.39 4.06
C GLU A 23 -0.46 -5.25 4.08
N ALA A 24 -0.84 -4.08 4.58
CA ALA A 24 0.05 -2.94 4.79
C ALA A 24 1.26 -3.32 5.68
N GLU A 25 1.04 -4.09 6.75
CA GLU A 25 2.11 -4.58 7.63
C GLU A 25 3.09 -5.54 6.92
N LYS A 26 2.65 -6.23 5.86
CA LYS A 26 3.52 -7.13 5.05
C LYS A 26 4.34 -6.35 4.02
N ILE A 27 3.95 -5.12 3.70
CA ILE A 27 4.68 -4.24 2.79
C ILE A 27 5.86 -3.62 3.56
N THR A 28 6.99 -4.31 3.48
CA THR A 28 8.25 -3.87 4.15
C THR A 28 9.23 -3.23 3.18
N THR A 29 8.97 -3.33 1.88
CA THR A 29 9.83 -2.81 0.82
C THR A 29 9.01 -2.08 -0.24
N VAL A 30 9.65 -1.13 -0.92
CA VAL A 30 9.03 -0.38 -2.02
C VAL A 30 8.58 -1.32 -3.16
N GLN A 31 9.33 -2.39 -3.43
CA GLN A 31 8.97 -3.37 -4.46
C GLN A 31 7.64 -4.06 -4.11
N GLN A 32 7.45 -4.48 -2.86
CA GLN A 32 6.20 -5.11 -2.42
C GLN A 32 4.99 -4.17 -2.56
N ALA A 33 5.18 -2.88 -2.29
CA ALA A 33 4.13 -1.88 -2.49
C ALA A 33 3.72 -1.80 -3.98
N ILE A 34 4.72 -1.72 -4.86
CA ILE A 34 4.50 -1.67 -6.32
C ILE A 34 3.80 -2.96 -6.80
N ASP A 35 4.24 -4.12 -6.34
CA ASP A 35 3.66 -5.41 -6.72
C ASP A 35 2.21 -5.54 -6.24
N TYR A 36 1.92 -5.06 -5.03
CA TYR A 36 0.57 -5.06 -4.46
C TYR A 36 -0.39 -4.17 -5.27
N VAL A 37 0.04 -2.95 -5.58
CA VAL A 37 -0.72 -1.97 -6.37
C VAL A 37 -1.02 -2.53 -7.77
N ASN A 38 -0.01 -3.07 -8.47
CA ASN A 38 -0.18 -3.67 -9.80
C ASN A 38 -1.09 -4.93 -9.80
N SER A 39 -1.17 -5.65 -8.69
CA SER A 39 -1.99 -6.87 -8.59
C SER A 39 -3.46 -6.57 -8.30
N ASN A 40 -3.75 -5.46 -7.62
CA ASN A 40 -5.10 -5.08 -7.19
C ASN A 40 -5.77 -4.07 -8.12
N LEU A 41 -5.02 -3.23 -8.85
CA LEU A 41 -5.56 -2.36 -9.91
C LEU A 41 -5.71 -3.14 -11.22
N LYS A 42 -6.96 -3.46 -11.57
CA LYS A 42 -7.37 -3.90 -12.92
C LYS A 42 -8.46 -3.00 -13.47
#